data_AF-A0A8J8D6H0-F1
#
_entry.id   AF-A0A8J8D6H0-F1
#
_cell.length_a   1.000
_cell.length_b   1.000
_cell.length_c   1.000
_cell.angle_alpha   90.00
_cell.angle_beta   90.00
_cell.angle_gamma   90.00
#
_symmetry.space_group_name_H-M   'P 1'
#
loop_
_entity.id
_entity.type
_entity.pdbx_description
1 polymer ?
#
loop_
_entity_poly.entity_id
_entity_poly.type
_entity_poly.pdbx_seq_one_letter_code
_entity_poly.pdbx_strand_id
1 'polypeptide(L)'
;MIEFVILLGVIGGWIIVASTLFLMLALGQTWGLAGILLLVASIQINNTLKRRYMSTIVNATPRAKAIAAHIFEMNELILLSSYIASLLLYEGIQKYVEIVIKFPHMPG
;
A
#
# COMPACT_ATOMS: atom_id res chain seq x y z
N MET A 1 19.26 6.25 -7.70
CA MET A 1 18.67 6.56 -6.37
C MET A 1 17.17 6.80 -6.44
N ILE A 2 16.65 7.67 -7.31
CA ILE A 2 15.20 7.92 -7.45
C ILE A 2 14.41 6.65 -7.83
N GLU A 3 14.89 5.87 -8.81
CA GLU A 3 14.26 4.59 -9.17
C GLU A 3 14.13 3.63 -7.98
N PHE A 4 15.12 3.61 -7.09
CA PHE A 4 15.07 2.77 -5.90
C PHE A 4 13.96 3.22 -4.93
N VAL A 5 13.73 4.53 -4.80
CA VAL A 5 12.65 5.08 -3.96
C VAL A 5 11.28 4.77 -4.54
N ILE A 6 11.13 4.84 -5.88
CA ILE A 6 9.90 4.47 -6.58
C ILE A 6 9.64 2.96 -6.43
N LEU A 7 10.68 2.14 -6.61
CA LEU A 7 10.60 0.69 -6.43
C LEU A 7 10.16 0.33 -5.00
N LEU A 8 10.65 1.07 -4.01
CA LEU A 8 10.30 0.87 -2.61
C LEU A 8 8.84 1.24 -2.32
N GLY A 9 8.31 2.27 -2.97
CA GLY A 9 6.88 2.62 -2.90
C GLY A 9 5.99 1.55 -3.53
N VAL A 10 6.35 1.04 -4.71
CA VAL A 10 5.61 -0.02 -5.40
C VAL A 10 5.65 -1.32 -4.60
N ILE A 11 6.84 -1.78 -4.21
CA ILE A 11 7.02 -3.00 -3.41
C ILE A 11 6.30 -2.86 -2.06
N GLY A 12 6.44 -1.72 -1.40
CA GLY A 12 5.74 -1.45 -0.14
C GLY A 12 4.22 -1.50 -0.30
N GLY A 13 3.68 -0.94 -1.38
CA GLY A 13 2.26 -1.04 -1.72
C GLY A 13 1.81 -2.49 -1.89
N TRP A 14 2.54 -3.28 -2.68
CA TRP A 14 2.26 -4.72 -2.86
C TRP A 14 2.30 -5.51 -1.56
N ILE A 15 3.28 -5.23 -0.69
CA ILE A 15 3.37 -5.86 0.63
C ILE A 15 2.12 -5.54 1.44
N ILE A 16 1.70 -4.27 1.51
CA ILE A 16 0.48 -3.87 2.23
C ILE A 16 -0.75 -4.55 1.66
N VAL A 17 -0.92 -4.56 0.33
CA VAL A 17 -2.07 -5.23 -0.32
C VAL A 17 -2.11 -6.69 0.08
N ALA A 18 -1.01 -7.41 -0.17
CA ALA A 18 -0.94 -8.84 0.04
C ALA A 18 -1.14 -9.19 1.52
N SER A 19 -0.38 -8.55 2.41
CA SER A 19 -0.45 -8.85 3.83
C SER A 19 -1.83 -8.58 4.41
N THR A 20 -2.44 -7.45 4.06
CA THR A 20 -3.77 -7.07 4.58
C THR A 20 -4.85 -7.99 4.02
N LEU A 21 -4.83 -8.25 2.71
CA LEU A 21 -5.80 -9.11 2.05
C LEU A 21 -5.72 -10.55 2.56
N PHE A 22 -4.52 -11.12 2.67
CA PHE A 22 -4.36 -12.48 3.21
C PHE A 22 -4.81 -12.59 4.66
N LEU A 23 -4.52 -11.58 5.49
CA LEU A 23 -4.97 -11.56 6.88
C LEU A 23 -6.50 -11.58 6.96
N MET A 24 -7.16 -10.75 6.14
CA MET A 24 -8.62 -10.68 6.09
C MET A 24 -9.23 -11.97 5.54
N LEU A 25 -8.64 -12.58 4.51
CA LEU A 25 -9.13 -13.84 3.95
C LEU A 25 -8.99 -15.02 4.93
N ALA A 26 -7.89 -15.06 5.70
CA ALA A 26 -7.64 -16.16 6.63
C ALA A 26 -8.42 -16.03 7.95
N LEU A 27 -8.57 -14.81 8.48
CA LEU A 27 -9.07 -14.57 9.83
C LEU A 27 -10.37 -13.74 9.89
N GLY A 28 -10.83 -13.22 8.75
CA GLY A 28 -12.06 -12.43 8.62
C GLY A 28 -11.83 -10.92 8.54
N GLN A 29 -12.89 -10.19 8.19
CA GLN A 29 -12.84 -8.76 7.84
C GLN A 29 -12.24 -7.85 8.93
N THR A 30 -12.47 -8.15 10.21
CA THR A 30 -11.98 -7.35 11.35
C THR A 30 -10.46 -7.27 11.40
N TRP A 31 -9.76 -8.27 10.85
CA TRP A 31 -8.31 -8.30 10.75
C TRP A 31 -7.75 -7.31 9.73
N GLY A 32 -8.59 -6.71 8.88
CA GLY A 32 -8.21 -5.56 8.06
C GLY A 32 -7.68 -4.39 8.90
N LEU A 33 -8.16 -4.24 10.14
CA LEU A 33 -7.65 -3.24 11.10
C LEU A 33 -6.18 -3.45 11.45
N ALA A 34 -5.69 -4.69 11.48
CA ALA A 34 -4.26 -4.94 11.68
C ALA A 34 -3.42 -4.49 10.49
N GLY A 35 -3.99 -4.46 9.28
CA GLY A 35 -3.40 -3.83 8.11
C GLY A 35 -3.13 -2.34 8.29
N ILE A 36 -3.95 -1.63 9.11
CA ILE A 36 -3.71 -0.22 9.46
C ILE A 36 -2.38 -0.06 10.22
N LEU A 37 -2.04 -1.00 11.10
CA LEU A 37 -0.77 -0.94 11.83
C LEU A 37 0.43 -1.06 10.88
N LEU A 38 0.34 -1.96 9.89
CA LEU A 38 1.35 -2.10 8.83
C LEU A 38 1.45 -0.84 7.96
N LEU A 39 0.30 -0.24 7.61
CA LEU A 39 0.24 1.00 6.86
C LEU A 39 0.90 2.15 7.63
N VAL A 40 0.57 2.35 8.90
CA VAL A 40 1.15 3.39 9.75
C VAL A 40 2.66 3.20 9.89
N ALA A 41 3.12 1.97 10.14
CA ALA A 41 4.55 1.67 10.21
C ALA A 41 5.27 1.99 8.89
N SER A 42 4.67 1.64 7.75
CA SER A 42 5.24 1.91 6.42
C SER A 42 5.31 3.42 6.12
N ILE A 43 4.29 4.19 6.49
CA ILE A 43 4.27 5.66 6.35
C ILE A 43 5.35 6.29 7.25
N GLN A 44 5.54 5.80 8.48
CA GLN A 44 6.61 6.29 9.36
C GLN A 44 8.00 6.00 8.79
N ILE A 45 8.20 4.82 8.21
CA ILE A 45 9.46 4.46 7.53
C ILE A 45 9.69 5.40 6.34
N ASN A 46 8.67 5.64 5.50
CA ASN A 46 8.76 6.56 4.36
C ASN A 46 9.14 7.98 4.80
N ASN A 47 8.50 8.50 5.86
CA ASN A 47 8.80 9.82 6.42
C ASN A 47 10.22 9.90 6.99
N THR A 48 10.67 8.83 7.66
CA THR A 48 12.04 8.76 8.20
C THR A 48 13.07 8.75 7.08
N LEU A 49 12.81 8.01 6.00
CA LEU A 49 13.64 7.99 4.79
C LEU A 49 13.64 9.36 4.10
N LYS A 50 12.47 10.02 3.95
CA LYS A 50 12.36 11.38 3.40
C LYS A 50 13.26 12.35 4.17
N ARG A 51 13.21 12.34 5.50
CA ARG A 51 14.04 13.20 6.36
C ARG A 51 15.54 12.94 6.17
N ARG A 52 15.96 11.67 6.21
CA ARG A 52 17.38 11.28 6.00
C ARG A 52 17.87 11.65 4.60
N TYR A 53 17.04 11.44 3.59
CA TYR A 53 17.36 11.77 2.20
C TYR A 53 17.52 13.29 2.02
N MET A 54 16.58 14.08 2.55
CA MET A 54 16.64 15.54 2.45
C MET A 54 17.80 16.15 3.25
N SER A 55 18.18 15.56 4.39
CA SER A 55 19.36 16.02 5.16
C SER A 55 20.68 15.70 4.48
N THR A 56 20.74 14.62 3.70
CA THR A 56 21.96 14.21 2.98
C THR A 56 22.20 15.10 1.75
N ILE A 57 21.13 15.64 1.17
CA ILE A 57 21.16 16.41 -0.08
C ILE A 57 21.32 17.90 0.23
N VAL A 58 22.35 18.26 0.99
CA VAL A 58 22.58 19.67 1.37
C VAL A 58 22.86 20.54 0.14
N ASN A 59 23.62 20.01 -0.83
CA ASN A 59 24.16 20.75 -1.98
C ASN A 59 23.43 20.57 -3.32
N ALA A 60 22.33 19.80 -3.41
CA ALA A 60 21.63 19.67 -4.70
C ALA A 60 20.74 20.87 -5.01
N THR A 61 20.51 21.07 -6.30
CA THR A 61 19.66 22.15 -6.83
C THR A 61 18.26 22.14 -6.20
N PRO A 62 17.62 23.30 -6.02
CA PRO A 62 16.27 23.40 -5.46
C PRO A 62 15.25 22.51 -6.19
N ARG A 63 15.42 22.36 -7.50
CA ARG A 63 14.59 21.51 -8.35
C ARG A 63 14.73 20.02 -8.02
N ALA A 64 15.95 19.54 -7.74
CA ALA A 64 16.18 18.15 -7.36
C ALA A 64 15.58 17.81 -5.99
N LYS A 65 15.64 18.76 -5.03
CA LYS A 65 14.96 18.62 -3.73
C LYS A 65 13.44 18.52 -3.86
N ALA A 66 12.85 19.35 -4.72
CA ALA A 66 11.40 19.33 -4.97
C ALA A 66 10.94 17.99 -5.60
N ILE A 67 11.66 17.49 -6.61
CA ILE A 67 11.36 16.20 -7.25
C ILE A 67 11.45 15.07 -6.22
N ALA A 68 12.50 15.05 -5.40
CA ALA A 68 12.66 14.05 -4.35
C ALA A 68 11.52 14.08 -3.33
N ALA A 69 11.14 15.26 -2.84
CA ALA A 69 10.04 15.42 -1.90
C ALA A 69 8.72 14.90 -2.49
N HIS A 70 8.45 15.23 -3.76
CA HIS A 70 7.27 14.78 -4.47
C HIS A 70 7.22 13.25 -4.60
N ILE A 71 8.34 12.58 -4.88
CA ILE A 71 8.39 11.11 -4.96
C ILE A 71 8.01 10.47 -3.62
N PHE A 72 8.52 11.00 -2.50
CA PHE A 72 8.14 10.49 -1.17
C PHE A 72 6.66 10.70 -0.86
N GLU A 73 6.05 11.79 -1.32
CA GLU A 73 4.61 12.02 -1.20
C GLU A 73 3.79 11.06 -2.09
N MET A 74 4.25 10.79 -3.31
CA MET A 74 3.63 9.78 -4.18
C MET A 74 3.68 8.39 -3.54
N ASN A 75 4.78 8.04 -2.87
CA ASN A 75 4.88 6.77 -2.16
C ASN A 75 3.83 6.63 -1.05
N GLU A 76 3.55 7.70 -0.28
CA GLU A 76 2.50 7.66 0.74
C GLU A 76 1.12 7.44 0.13
N LEU A 77 0.84 8.09 -1.00
CA LEU A 77 -0.41 7.89 -1.74
C LEU A 77 -0.53 6.46 -2.27
N ILE A 78 0.56 5.86 -2.75
CA ILE A 78 0.59 4.45 -3.19
C ILE A 78 0.32 3.52 -2.02
N LEU A 79 0.92 3.74 -0.85
CA LEU A 79 0.69 2.92 0.34
C LEU A 79 -0.77 3.01 0.82
N LEU A 80 -1.34 4.22 0.81
CA LEU A 80 -2.74 4.45 1.18
C LEU A 80 -3.70 3.80 0.19
N SER A 81 -3.49 4.01 -1.12
CA SER A 81 -4.34 3.43 -2.16
C SER A 81 -4.25 1.91 -2.18
N SER A 82 -3.07 1.35 -1.90
CA SER A 82 -2.84 -0.09 -1.73
C SER A 82 -3.66 -0.67 -0.58
N TYR A 83 -3.67 -0.01 0.57
CA TYR A 83 -4.52 -0.45 1.69
C TYR A 83 -6.00 -0.43 1.32
N ILE A 84 -6.50 0.65 0.71
CA ILE A 84 -7.90 0.75 0.26
C ILE A 84 -8.23 -0.34 -0.76
N ALA A 85 -7.34 -0.58 -1.74
CA ALA A 85 -7.50 -1.62 -2.74
C ALA A 85 -7.63 -3.00 -2.10
N SER A 86 -6.88 -3.29 -1.03
CA SER A 86 -7.00 -4.56 -0.30
C SER A 86 -8.37 -4.76 0.32
N LEU A 87 -8.98 -3.71 0.87
CA LEU A 87 -10.34 -3.77 1.45
C LEU A 87 -11.38 -4.04 0.36
N LEU A 88 -11.29 -3.31 -0.76
CA LEU A 88 -12.21 -3.47 -1.88
C LEU A 88 -12.07 -4.85 -2.53
N LEU A 89 -10.84 -5.35 -2.67
CA LEU A 89 -10.58 -6.70 -3.18
C LEU A 89 -11.16 -7.77 -2.25
N TYR A 90 -11.01 -7.61 -0.93
CA TYR A 90 -11.63 -8.53 0.02
C TYR A 90 -13.15 -8.57 -0.14
N GLU A 91 -13.82 -7.41 -0.19
CA GLU A 91 -15.28 -7.37 -0.40
C GLU A 91 -15.71 -7.98 -1.74
N GLY A 92 -14.96 -7.71 -2.80
CA GLY A 92 -15.19 -8.30 -4.12
C GLY A 92 -15.07 -9.82 -4.11
N ILE A 93 -14.02 -10.36 -3.46
CA ILE A 93 -13.81 -11.81 -3.32
C ILE A 93 -14.93 -12.43 -2.48
N GLN A 94 -15.31 -11.82 -1.36
CA GLN A 94 -16.38 -12.34 -0.51
C GLN A 94 -17.71 -12.41 -1.26
N LYS A 95 -18.08 -11.35 -2.01
CA LYS A 95 -19.26 -11.37 -2.87
C LYS A 95 -19.18 -12.42 -3.96
N TYR A 96 -18.03 -12.58 -4.60
CA TYR A 96 -17.84 -13.60 -5.62
C TYR A 96 -18.02 -15.00 -5.05
N VAL A 97 -17.39 -15.30 -3.91
CA VAL A 97 -17.52 -16.58 -3.21
C VAL A 97 -18.98 -16.81 -2.79
N GLU A 98 -19.67 -15.79 -2.28
CA GLU A 98 -21.09 -15.87 -1.94
C GLU A 98 -21.95 -16.24 -3.15
N ILE A 99 -21.74 -15.59 -4.30
CA ILE A 99 -22.47 -15.89 -5.55
C ILE A 99 -22.20 -17.34 -5.99
N VAL A 100 -20.93 -17.75 -6.02
CA VAL A 100 -20.52 -19.10 -6.45
C VAL A 100 -21.11 -20.19 -5.54
N ILE A 101 -21.13 -19.96 -4.23
CA ILE A 101 -21.68 -20.91 -3.26
C ILE A 101 -23.21 -20.93 -3.28
N LYS A 102 -23.88 -19.77 -3.39
CA LYS A 102 -25.35 -19.68 -3.35
C LYS A 102 -26.02 -20.06 -4.67
N PHE A 103 -25.34 -19.90 -5.81
CA PHE A 103 -25.87 -20.23 -7.13
C PHE A 103 -24.95 -21.20 -7.88
N PRO A 104 -24.77 -22.44 -7.41
CA PRO A 104 -23.87 -23.40 -8.04
C PRO A 104 -24.30 -23.86 -9.44
N HIS A 105 -25.51 -23.50 -9.91
CA HIS A 105 -26.14 -24.02 -11.13
C HIS A 105 -26.79 -22.96 -12.04
N MET A 106 -26.34 -21.70 -12.11
CA MET A 106 -26.82 -20.84 -13.21
C MET A 106 -26.17 -21.30 -14.52
N PRO A 107 -26.93 -21.93 -15.45
CA PRO A 107 -26.42 -22.22 -16.78
C PRO A 107 -26.46 -20.89 -17.55
N GLY A 108 -25.34 -20.55 -18.20
CA GLY A 108 -25.37 -19.60 -19.30
C GLY A 108 -26.15 -20.16 -20.50
#